data_AF-A0A952FME1-F1
#
_entry.id   AF-A0A952FME1-F1
#
_cell.length_a   1.000
_cell.length_b   1.000
_cell.length_c   1.000
_cell.angle_alpha   90.00
_cell.angle_beta   90.00
_cell.angle_gamma   90.00
#
_symmetry.space_group_name_H-M   'P 1'
#
loop_
_entity.id
_entity.type
_entity.pdbx_description
1 polymer ?
#
loop_
_entity_poly.entity_id
_entity_poly.type
_entity_poly.pdbx_seq_one_letter_code
_entity_poly.pdbx_strand_id
1 'polypeptide(L)'
;MADADTRIETAPTAPPILDEDAILSGLVELSMAMARAFQAEALAALQAGDLDRACKAETRFSRLSLGIRRAVALKAKLRQQQDEARRAADQDRDDRLARAADRRRRVAEGVTGSIAAATSGATPDDIETREQLTADLWDRLAGDHAGRYDRADRALPIEDLIRSMCRALGIPPDRAAIAAAIAGTEAAPASSRAETAEHAPEQG
;
A
#
# COMPACT_ATOMS: atom_id res chain seq x y z
N MET A 1 15.97 41.19 39.97
CA MET A 1 16.55 41.26 38.61
C MET A 1 17.75 40.32 38.59
N ALA A 2 17.83 39.24 37.85
CA ALA A 2 16.91 38.53 36.98
C ALA A 2 17.29 37.04 37.12
N ASP A 3 16.30 36.19 37.35
CA ASP A 3 16.42 34.74 37.41
C ASP A 3 16.45 34.23 35.96
N ALA A 4 17.55 33.62 35.54
CA ALA A 4 17.70 33.05 34.21
C ALA A 4 17.56 31.53 34.33
N ASP A 5 16.31 31.09 34.23
CA ASP A 5 15.86 29.71 34.18
C ASP A 5 16.42 29.05 32.89
N THR A 6 17.55 28.36 33.01
CA THR A 6 18.09 27.48 31.96
C THR A 6 17.29 26.18 31.93
N ARG A 7 16.14 26.25 31.27
CA ARG A 7 15.34 25.07 30.92
C ARG A 7 16.11 24.24 29.89
N ILE A 8 16.87 23.25 30.37
CA ILE A 8 17.41 22.19 29.54
C ILE A 8 16.21 21.39 29.04
N GLU A 9 15.80 21.66 27.81
CA GLU A 9 14.87 20.85 27.06
C GLU A 9 15.57 19.53 26.74
N THR A 10 15.43 18.55 27.64
CA THR A 10 15.82 17.17 27.36
C THR A 10 14.87 16.64 26.29
N ALA A 11 15.31 16.75 25.03
CA ALA A 11 14.74 15.99 23.92
C ALA A 11 14.64 14.52 24.32
N PRO A 12 13.54 13.82 24.02
CA PRO A 12 13.39 12.42 24.35
C PRO A 12 14.47 11.64 23.61
N THR A 13 15.48 11.19 24.36
CA THR A 13 16.48 10.27 23.86
C THR A 13 15.73 8.99 23.58
N ALA A 14 15.53 8.67 22.29
CA ALA A 14 15.06 7.36 21.87
C ALA A 14 15.89 6.32 22.64
N PRO A 15 15.27 5.31 23.26
CA PRO A 15 16.01 4.31 24.02
C PRO A 15 17.14 3.78 23.13
N PRO A 16 18.34 3.53 23.69
CA PRO A 16 19.39 2.91 22.91
C PRO A 16 18.79 1.67 22.27
N ILE A 17 18.92 1.57 20.95
CA ILE A 17 18.64 0.35 20.22
C ILE A 17 19.62 -0.65 20.82
N LEU A 18 19.14 -1.37 21.83
CA LEU A 18 19.87 -2.47 22.44
C LEU A 18 20.22 -3.38 21.27
N ASP A 19 21.51 -3.58 21.07
CA ASP A 19 21.99 -4.51 20.06
C ASP A 19 21.52 -5.91 20.49
N GLU A 20 20.32 -6.28 20.02
CA GLU A 20 19.66 -7.54 20.35
C GLU A 20 20.57 -8.72 19.99
N ASP A 21 21.36 -8.60 18.93
CA ASP A 21 22.31 -9.63 18.51
C ASP A 21 23.51 -9.73 19.46
N ALA A 22 23.99 -8.61 20.01
CA ALA A 22 25.01 -8.63 21.07
C ALA A 22 24.49 -9.26 22.37
N ILE A 23 23.26 -8.95 22.79
CA ILE A 23 22.63 -9.53 23.99
C ILE A 23 22.43 -11.03 23.82
N LEU A 24 21.94 -11.44 22.66
CA LEU A 24 21.74 -12.85 22.33
C LEU A 24 23.07 -13.60 22.24
N SER A 25 24.12 -12.97 21.69
CA SER A 25 25.46 -13.55 21.67
C SER A 25 26.01 -13.73 23.09
N GLY A 26 25.89 -12.73 23.96
CA GLY A 26 26.28 -12.82 25.37
C GLY A 26 25.49 -13.90 26.14
N LEU A 27 24.20 -14.06 25.86
CA LEU A 27 23.38 -15.12 26.45
C LEU A 27 23.82 -16.51 25.98
N VAL A 28 24.15 -16.66 24.69
CA VAL A 28 24.67 -17.92 24.13
C VAL A 28 26.00 -18.28 24.80
N GLU A 29 26.92 -17.33 24.93
CA GLU A 29 28.20 -17.55 25.61
C GLU A 29 28.01 -17.96 27.07
N LEU A 30 27.16 -17.24 27.81
CA LEU A 30 26.83 -17.56 29.21
C LEU A 30 26.23 -18.97 29.33
N SER A 31 25.28 -19.31 28.44
CA SER A 31 24.64 -20.63 28.45
C SER A 31 25.63 -21.76 28.14
N MET A 32 26.60 -21.52 27.26
CA MET A 32 27.66 -22.46 26.92
C MET A 32 28.64 -22.63 28.08
N ALA A 33 28.99 -21.54 28.78
CA ALA A 33 29.80 -21.59 29.99
C ALA A 33 29.10 -22.38 31.12
N MET A 34 27.81 -22.14 31.35
CA MET A 34 27.02 -22.91 32.32
C MET A 34 26.92 -24.40 31.96
N ALA A 35 26.71 -24.71 30.68
CA ALA A 35 26.67 -26.09 30.20
C ALA A 35 27.99 -26.84 30.47
N ARG A 36 29.13 -26.20 30.19
CA ARG A 36 30.46 -26.75 30.49
C ARG A 36 30.69 -26.94 31.98
N ALA A 37 30.24 -26.00 32.81
CA ALA A 37 30.36 -26.09 34.26
C ALA A 37 29.57 -27.29 34.82
N PHE A 38 28.33 -27.52 34.35
CA PHE A 38 27.54 -28.68 34.77
C PHE A 38 28.16 -30.01 34.31
N GLN A 39 28.73 -30.06 33.10
CA GLN A 39 29.44 -31.23 32.61
C GLN A 39 30.70 -31.53 33.44
N ALA A 40 31.49 -30.50 33.75
CA ALA A 40 32.68 -30.65 34.59
C ALA A 40 32.32 -31.11 36.02
N GLU A 41 31.27 -30.55 36.61
CA GLU A 41 30.77 -30.97 37.93
C GLU A 41 30.29 -32.43 37.92
N ALA A 42 29.54 -32.84 36.89
CA ALA A 42 29.08 -34.22 36.74
C ALA A 42 30.26 -35.21 36.63
N LEU A 43 31.27 -34.88 35.82
CA LEU A 43 32.47 -35.71 35.66
C LEU A 43 33.28 -35.81 36.96
N ALA A 44 33.44 -34.71 37.68
CA ALA A 44 34.13 -34.71 38.97
C ALA A 44 33.38 -35.56 40.02
N ALA A 45 32.05 -35.48 40.05
CA ALA A 45 31.21 -36.29 40.93
C ALA A 45 31.31 -37.79 40.60
N LEU A 46 31.31 -38.14 39.31
CA LEU A 46 31.52 -39.53 38.85
C LEU A 46 32.89 -40.07 39.27
N GLN A 47 33.96 -39.28 39.13
CA GLN A 47 35.31 -39.66 39.58
C GLN A 47 35.39 -39.85 41.10
N ALA A 48 34.61 -39.09 41.87
CA ALA A 48 34.52 -39.21 43.31
C ALA A 48 33.56 -40.33 43.78
N GLY A 49 32.86 -41.01 42.87
CA GLY A 49 31.84 -42.02 43.20
C GLY A 49 30.55 -41.45 43.78
N ASP A 50 30.32 -40.14 43.71
CA ASP A 50 29.12 -39.46 44.21
C ASP A 50 28.05 -39.39 43.11
N LEU A 51 27.24 -40.45 43.03
CA LEU A 51 26.19 -40.59 42.03
C LEU A 51 25.03 -39.58 42.22
N ASP A 52 24.71 -39.19 43.46
CA ASP A 52 23.64 -38.23 43.73
C ASP A 52 24.00 -36.84 43.17
N ARG A 53 25.24 -36.41 43.38
CA ARG A 53 25.73 -35.15 42.82
C ARG A 53 25.83 -35.17 41.30
N ALA A 54 26.27 -36.28 40.71
CA ALA A 54 26.29 -36.44 39.25
C ALA A 54 24.87 -36.34 38.65
N CYS A 55 23.88 -37.00 39.26
CA CYS A 55 22.49 -36.98 38.79
C CYS A 55 21.85 -35.57 38.90
N LYS A 56 22.17 -34.82 39.95
CA LYS A 56 21.74 -33.42 40.11
C LYS A 56 22.31 -32.52 39.01
N ALA A 57 23.59 -32.68 38.66
CA ALA A 57 24.22 -31.93 37.58
C ALA A 57 23.61 -32.26 36.21
N GLU A 58 23.35 -33.54 35.93
CA GLU A 58 22.68 -33.99 34.71
C GLU A 58 21.25 -33.41 34.58
N THR A 59 20.49 -33.40 35.68
CA THR A 59 19.14 -32.82 35.69
C THR A 59 19.17 -31.32 35.36
N ARG A 60 20.13 -30.57 35.91
CA ARG A 60 20.30 -29.14 35.61
C ARG A 60 20.66 -28.91 34.14
N PHE A 61 21.57 -29.71 33.59
CA PHE A 61 21.93 -29.65 32.17
C PHE A 61 20.75 -29.99 31.25
N SER A 62 19.95 -31.01 31.59
CA SER A 62 18.77 -31.41 30.81
C SER A 62 17.72 -30.31 30.77
N ARG A 63 17.48 -29.63 31.90
CA ARG A 63 16.57 -28.47 31.96
C ARG A 63 17.08 -27.30 31.13
N LEU A 64 18.37 -26.99 31.22
CA LEU A 64 18.99 -25.92 30.43
C LEU A 64 18.89 -26.20 28.93
N SER A 65 19.27 -27.40 28.50
CA SER A 65 19.24 -27.79 27.08
C SER A 65 17.81 -27.78 26.50
N LEU A 66 16.81 -28.21 27.28
CA LEU A 66 15.41 -28.12 26.87
C LEU A 66 14.96 -26.66 26.72
N GLY A 67 15.35 -25.78 27.66
CA GLY A 67 15.07 -24.35 27.58
C GLY A 67 15.65 -23.71 26.31
N ILE A 68 16.90 -24.01 25.99
CA ILE A 68 17.59 -23.53 24.78
C ILE A 68 16.85 -23.99 23.52
N ARG A 69 16.50 -25.29 23.42
CA ARG A 69 15.76 -25.82 22.26
C ARG A 69 14.41 -25.12 22.07
N ARG A 70 13.68 -24.86 23.15
CA ARG A 70 12.39 -24.15 23.11
C ARG A 70 12.57 -22.69 22.66
N ALA A 71 13.59 -22.01 23.15
CA ALA A 71 13.89 -20.63 22.74
C ALA A 71 14.26 -20.56 21.24
N VAL A 72 15.09 -21.49 20.75
CA VAL A 72 15.43 -21.59 19.32
C VAL A 72 14.19 -21.86 18.47
N ALA A 73 13.34 -22.80 18.88
CA ALA A 73 12.09 -23.09 18.18
C ALA A 73 11.15 -21.87 18.14
N LEU A 74 11.05 -21.11 19.24
CA LEU A 74 10.25 -19.90 19.30
C LEU A 74 10.80 -18.81 18.36
N LYS A 75 12.12 -18.59 18.35
CA LYS A 75 12.76 -17.64 17.44
C LYS A 75 12.57 -18.02 15.98
N ALA A 76 12.68 -19.31 15.65
CA ALA A 76 12.40 -19.81 14.30
C ALA A 76 10.94 -19.55 13.90
N LYS A 77 10.00 -19.82 14.80
CA LYS A 77 8.57 -19.56 14.56
C LYS A 77 8.27 -18.07 14.36
N LEU A 78 8.89 -17.18 15.14
CA LEU A 78 8.72 -15.73 14.99
C LEU A 78 9.26 -15.24 13.65
N ARG A 79 10.43 -15.72 13.22
CA ARG A 79 10.99 -15.41 11.88
C ARG A 79 10.05 -15.88 10.77
N GLN A 80 9.53 -17.10 10.88
CA GLN A 80 8.57 -17.62 9.91
C GLN A 80 7.32 -16.74 9.81
N GLN A 81 6.76 -16.30 10.94
CA GLN A 81 5.60 -15.40 10.95
C GLN A 81 5.89 -14.04 10.32
N GLN A 82 7.07 -13.48 10.59
CA GLN A 82 7.50 -12.21 9.96
C GLN A 82 7.65 -12.36 8.44
N ASP A 83 8.24 -13.46 7.97
CA ASP A 83 8.40 -13.73 6.55
C ASP A 83 7.06 -13.98 5.86
N GLU A 84 6.13 -14.69 6.50
CA GLU A 84 4.75 -14.87 6.00
C GLU A 84 4.01 -13.53 5.90
N ALA A 85 4.11 -12.68 6.93
CA ALA A 85 3.50 -11.35 6.91
C ALA A 85 4.09 -10.45 5.81
N ARG A 86 5.42 -10.51 5.59
CA ARG A 86 6.08 -9.79 4.49
C ARG A 86 5.59 -10.28 3.14
N ARG A 87 5.54 -11.60 2.92
CA ARG A 87 5.02 -12.17 1.67
C ARG A 87 3.57 -11.78 1.41
N ALA A 88 2.72 -11.80 2.43
CA ALA A 88 1.33 -11.36 2.31
C ALA A 88 1.25 -9.87 1.93
N ALA A 89 2.06 -9.00 2.55
CA ALA A 89 2.10 -7.58 2.22
C ALA A 89 2.60 -7.31 0.79
N ASP A 90 3.58 -8.08 0.32
CA ASP A 90 4.08 -7.97 -1.06
C ASP A 90 3.02 -8.47 -2.07
N GLN A 91 2.34 -9.58 -1.78
CA GLN A 91 1.22 -10.07 -2.59
C GLN A 91 0.09 -9.03 -2.67
N ASP A 92 -0.29 -8.42 -1.55
CA ASP A 92 -1.29 -7.34 -1.52
C ASP A 92 -0.88 -6.14 -2.39
N ARG A 93 0.42 -5.81 -2.40
CA ARG A 93 0.94 -4.74 -3.25
C ARG A 93 0.83 -5.10 -4.72
N ASP A 94 1.26 -6.30 -5.09
CA ASP A 94 1.20 -6.79 -6.47
C ASP A 94 -0.24 -6.87 -6.98
N ASP A 95 -1.17 -7.34 -6.14
CA ASP A 95 -2.61 -7.36 -6.41
C ASP A 95 -3.16 -5.95 -6.69
N ARG A 96 -2.78 -4.96 -5.88
CA ARG A 96 -3.20 -3.58 -6.09
C ARG A 96 -2.65 -3.02 -7.40
N LEU A 97 -1.41 -3.35 -7.75
CA LEU A 97 -0.79 -2.94 -9.00
C LEU A 97 -1.49 -3.58 -10.20
N ALA A 98 -1.77 -4.88 -10.14
CA ALA A 98 -2.51 -5.61 -11.18
C ALA A 98 -3.90 -4.99 -11.39
N ARG A 99 -4.66 -4.78 -10.31
CA ARG A 99 -5.99 -4.14 -10.39
C ARG A 99 -5.91 -2.72 -10.98
N ALA A 100 -4.86 -1.96 -10.66
CA ALA A 100 -4.67 -0.62 -11.23
C ALA A 100 -4.35 -0.69 -12.73
N ALA A 101 -3.52 -1.64 -13.15
CA ALA A 101 -3.23 -1.87 -14.57
C ALA A 101 -4.48 -2.30 -15.35
N ASP A 102 -5.29 -3.20 -14.80
CA ASP A 102 -6.55 -3.64 -15.41
C ASP A 102 -7.56 -2.51 -15.54
N ARG A 103 -7.65 -1.65 -14.51
CA ARG A 103 -8.49 -0.44 -14.60
C ARG A 103 -8.01 0.47 -15.73
N ARG A 104 -6.71 0.74 -15.82
CA ARG A 104 -6.14 1.57 -16.90
C ARG A 104 -6.43 0.98 -18.28
N ARG A 105 -6.28 -0.34 -18.44
CA ARG A 105 -6.58 -1.04 -19.69
C ARG A 105 -8.05 -0.86 -20.09
N ARG A 106 -8.99 -1.11 -19.17
CA ARG A 106 -10.43 -0.93 -19.44
C ARG A 106 -10.79 0.51 -19.79
N VAL A 107 -10.17 1.49 -19.11
CA VAL A 107 -10.37 2.91 -19.45
C VAL A 107 -9.85 3.20 -20.86
N ALA A 108 -8.66 2.73 -21.21
CA ALA A 108 -8.09 2.93 -22.55
C ALA A 108 -8.95 2.28 -23.65
N GLU A 109 -9.43 1.06 -23.42
CA GLU A 109 -10.34 0.36 -24.34
C GLU A 109 -11.68 1.09 -24.48
N GLY A 110 -12.26 1.56 -23.36
CA GLY A 110 -13.50 2.34 -23.37
C GLY A 110 -13.36 3.69 -24.09
N VAL A 111 -12.24 4.41 -23.85
CA VAL A 111 -11.94 5.66 -24.55
C VAL A 111 -11.78 5.41 -26.04
N THR A 112 -10.98 4.41 -26.43
CA THR A 112 -10.78 4.06 -27.85
C THR A 112 -12.09 3.67 -28.52
N GLY A 113 -12.93 2.88 -27.84
CA GLY A 113 -14.26 2.52 -28.33
C GLY A 113 -15.20 3.71 -28.47
N SER A 114 -15.18 4.65 -27.53
CA SER A 114 -15.99 5.89 -27.60
C SER A 114 -15.55 6.82 -28.72
N ILE A 115 -14.24 6.94 -28.96
CA ILE A 115 -13.68 7.69 -30.08
C ILE A 115 -14.12 7.03 -31.39
N ALA A 116 -13.94 5.72 -31.52
CA ALA A 116 -14.36 4.97 -32.71
C ALA A 116 -15.86 5.08 -32.98
N ALA A 117 -16.71 5.05 -31.94
CA ALA A 117 -18.14 5.25 -32.08
C ALA A 117 -18.49 6.70 -32.49
N ALA A 118 -17.81 7.69 -31.94
CA ALA A 118 -18.01 9.10 -32.29
C ALA A 118 -17.49 9.45 -33.71
N THR A 119 -16.57 8.68 -34.25
CA THR A 119 -16.06 8.82 -35.63
C THR A 119 -16.76 7.90 -36.63
N SER A 120 -17.55 6.92 -36.18
CA SER A 120 -18.37 6.04 -37.03
C SER A 120 -19.56 6.82 -37.61
N GLY A 121 -19.31 7.57 -38.69
CA GLY A 121 -20.28 8.44 -39.36
C GLY A 121 -19.77 9.87 -39.60
N ALA A 122 -18.57 10.20 -39.14
CA ALA A 122 -17.92 11.46 -39.43
C ALA A 122 -17.29 11.42 -40.84
N THR A 123 -17.38 12.52 -41.59
CA THR A 123 -16.66 12.64 -42.86
C THR A 123 -15.16 12.86 -42.60
N PRO A 124 -14.26 12.58 -43.56
CA PRO A 124 -12.81 12.80 -43.36
C PRO A 124 -12.47 14.23 -42.92
N ASP A 125 -13.25 15.22 -43.41
CA ASP A 125 -13.11 16.64 -43.08
C ASP A 125 -13.49 16.94 -41.61
N ASP A 126 -14.50 16.24 -41.09
CA ASP A 126 -14.92 16.34 -39.67
C ASP A 126 -13.87 15.72 -38.72
N ILE A 127 -13.17 14.68 -39.18
CA ILE A 127 -12.11 14.01 -38.41
C ILE A 127 -10.88 14.92 -38.35
N GLU A 128 -10.45 15.46 -39.49
CA GLU A 128 -9.29 16.37 -39.59
C GLU A 128 -9.51 17.66 -38.76
N THR A 129 -10.69 18.26 -38.87
CA THR A 129 -11.07 19.45 -38.09
C THR A 129 -11.09 19.17 -36.58
N ARG A 130 -11.57 17.99 -36.18
CA ARG A 130 -11.60 17.57 -34.76
C ARG A 130 -10.19 17.26 -34.23
N GLU A 131 -9.33 16.62 -35.02
CA GLU A 131 -7.94 16.34 -34.65
C GLU A 131 -7.13 17.63 -34.46
N GLN A 132 -7.30 18.61 -35.34
CA GLN A 132 -6.67 19.93 -35.19
C GLN A 132 -7.17 20.69 -33.96
N LEU A 133 -8.48 20.69 -33.70
CA LEU A 133 -9.03 21.30 -32.48
C LEU A 133 -8.52 20.62 -31.20
N THR A 134 -8.32 19.30 -31.26
CA THR A 134 -7.80 18.53 -30.12
C THR A 134 -6.31 18.79 -29.90
N ALA A 135 -5.52 18.87 -30.98
CA ALA A 135 -4.10 19.23 -30.93
C ALA A 135 -3.90 20.65 -30.39
N ASP A 136 -4.65 21.63 -30.89
CA ASP A 136 -4.62 23.02 -30.40
C ASP A 136 -4.99 23.12 -28.90
N LEU A 137 -5.92 22.28 -28.45
CA LEU A 137 -6.32 22.22 -27.05
C LEU A 137 -5.21 21.65 -26.17
N TRP A 138 -4.57 20.56 -26.61
CA TRP A 138 -3.42 19.97 -25.90
C TRP A 138 -2.22 20.92 -25.87
N ASP A 139 -1.95 21.66 -26.94
CA ASP A 139 -0.84 22.61 -27.01
C ASP A 139 -1.08 23.81 -26.07
N ARG A 140 -2.32 24.30 -25.98
CA ARG A 140 -2.73 25.28 -24.96
C ARG A 140 -2.61 24.75 -23.54
N LEU A 141 -3.04 23.51 -23.27
CA LEU A 141 -3.02 22.92 -21.92
C LEU A 141 -1.60 22.60 -21.46
N ALA A 142 -0.77 22.06 -22.36
CA ALA A 142 0.63 21.77 -22.13
C ALA A 142 1.43 23.07 -21.93
N GLY A 143 1.16 24.11 -22.73
CA GLY A 143 1.74 25.44 -22.57
C GLY A 143 1.43 26.08 -21.21
N ASP A 144 0.21 25.88 -20.69
CA ASP A 144 -0.22 26.45 -19.40
C ASP A 144 0.29 25.66 -18.17
N HIS A 145 0.73 24.41 -18.37
CA HIS A 145 1.20 23.51 -17.29
C HIS A 145 2.71 23.19 -17.34
N ALA A 146 3.41 23.58 -18.42
CA ALA A 146 4.84 23.35 -18.63
C ALA A 146 5.75 23.93 -17.53
N GLY A 147 5.25 24.88 -16.72
CA GLY A 147 6.00 25.49 -15.62
C GLY A 147 5.79 24.87 -14.23
N ARG A 148 4.92 23.87 -14.05
CA ARG A 148 4.45 23.52 -12.70
C ARG A 148 4.33 22.05 -12.32
N TYR A 149 4.88 21.08 -13.04
CA TYR A 149 4.84 19.70 -12.53
C TYR A 149 6.09 18.90 -12.88
N ASP A 150 7.12 19.05 -12.06
CA ASP A 150 8.04 17.94 -11.75
C ASP A 150 8.18 17.78 -10.23
N ARG A 151 7.10 17.29 -9.62
CA ARG A 151 7.14 16.69 -8.28
C ARG A 151 5.98 15.72 -8.14
N ALA A 152 6.31 14.44 -8.08
CA ALA A 152 5.37 13.30 -8.07
C ALA A 152 4.36 13.27 -6.89
N ASP A 153 4.45 14.21 -5.95
CA ASP A 153 3.62 14.27 -4.73
C ASP A 153 2.35 15.15 -4.84
N ARG A 154 1.99 15.67 -6.03
CA ARG A 154 0.76 16.46 -6.22
C ARG A 154 -0.11 16.01 -7.40
N ALA A 155 -0.26 14.71 -7.62
CA ALA A 155 -1.41 14.25 -8.39
C ALA A 155 -2.67 14.53 -7.56
N LEU A 156 -3.38 15.62 -7.87
CA LEU A 156 -4.69 15.90 -7.29
C LEU A 156 -5.58 14.67 -7.51
N PRO A 157 -6.35 14.22 -6.49
CA PRO A 157 -7.31 13.15 -6.67
C PRO A 157 -8.25 13.50 -7.83
N ILE A 158 -8.64 12.49 -8.60
CA ILE A 158 -9.25 12.64 -9.93
C ILE A 158 -10.50 13.56 -9.90
N GLU A 159 -11.19 13.64 -8.76
CA GLU A 159 -12.34 14.54 -8.55
C GLU A 159 -11.98 16.02 -8.63
N ASP A 160 -10.80 16.41 -8.15
CA ASP A 160 -10.36 17.81 -8.15
C ASP A 160 -9.92 18.24 -9.55
N LEU A 161 -9.34 17.31 -10.32
CA LEU A 161 -9.05 17.51 -11.74
C LEU A 161 -10.35 17.70 -12.54
N ILE A 162 -11.34 16.81 -12.37
CA ILE A 162 -12.65 16.91 -13.03
C ILE A 162 -13.33 18.25 -12.67
N ARG A 163 -13.30 18.65 -11.40
CA ARG A 163 -13.91 19.92 -10.95
C ARG A 163 -13.20 21.15 -11.49
N SER A 164 -11.87 21.10 -11.64
CA SER A 164 -11.10 22.15 -12.30
C SER A 164 -11.48 22.28 -13.77
N MET A 165 -11.60 21.15 -14.48
CA MET A 165 -12.02 21.10 -15.88
C MET A 165 -13.43 21.65 -16.08
N CYS A 166 -14.41 21.26 -15.26
CA CYS A 166 -15.77 21.80 -15.35
C CYS A 166 -15.82 23.32 -15.16
N ARG A 167 -15.04 23.86 -14.21
CA ARG A 167 -14.94 25.32 -14.00
C ARG A 167 -14.31 26.04 -15.17
N ALA A 168 -13.26 25.49 -15.76
CA ALA A 168 -12.60 26.09 -16.93
C ALA A 168 -13.52 26.14 -18.16
N LEU A 169 -14.43 25.18 -18.28
CA LEU A 169 -15.43 25.10 -19.36
C LEU A 169 -16.72 25.89 -19.06
N GLY A 170 -16.81 26.58 -17.91
CA GLY A 170 -18.00 27.35 -17.51
C GLY A 170 -19.23 26.51 -17.18
N ILE A 171 -19.05 25.20 -16.99
CA ILE A 171 -20.14 24.26 -16.67
C ILE A 171 -20.26 24.18 -15.14
N PRO A 172 -21.44 24.48 -14.55
CA PRO A 172 -21.60 24.36 -13.11
C PRO A 172 -21.39 22.89 -12.69
N PRO A 173 -20.49 22.61 -11.74
CA PRO A 173 -20.15 21.23 -11.39
C PRO A 173 -21.32 20.61 -10.62
N ASP A 174 -22.15 19.83 -11.31
CA ASP A 174 -23.18 19.03 -10.66
C ASP A 174 -22.54 17.88 -9.87
N ARG A 175 -22.55 18.00 -8.55
CA ARG A 175 -21.97 17.03 -7.62
C ARG A 175 -22.62 15.64 -7.77
N ALA A 176 -23.89 15.56 -8.17
CA ALA A 176 -24.59 14.29 -8.35
C ALA A 176 -24.12 13.54 -9.60
N ALA A 177 -23.93 14.26 -10.72
CA ALA A 177 -23.42 13.68 -11.97
C ALA A 177 -21.97 13.20 -11.83
N ILE A 178 -21.13 13.96 -11.12
CA ILE A 178 -19.74 13.59 -10.85
C ILE A 178 -19.67 12.36 -9.93
N ALA A 179 -20.49 12.31 -8.87
CA ALA A 179 -20.57 11.14 -7.99
C ALA A 179 -21.09 9.88 -8.71
N ALA A 180 -22.06 10.02 -9.62
CA ALA A 180 -22.60 8.91 -10.42
C ALA A 180 -21.57 8.36 -11.43
N ALA A 181 -20.77 9.22 -12.06
CA ALA A 181 -19.70 8.80 -12.96
C ALA A 181 -18.57 8.06 -12.24
N ILE A 182 -18.31 8.40 -10.97
CA ILE A 182 -17.28 7.76 -10.13
C ILE A 182 -17.77 6.46 -9.50
N ALA A 183 -19.05 6.40 -9.10
CA ALA A 183 -19.67 5.21 -8.51
C ALA A 183 -19.81 4.04 -9.51
N GLY A 184 -19.77 4.32 -10.81
CA GLY A 184 -19.92 3.33 -11.86
C GLY A 184 -21.39 3.10 -12.19
N THR A 185 -21.70 3.16 -13.48
CA THR A 185 -22.95 2.68 -14.07
C THR A 185 -23.06 1.16 -13.89
N GLU A 186 -23.57 0.72 -12.74
CA GLU A 186 -24.60 -0.32 -12.74
C GLU A 186 -25.91 0.27 -13.29
N ALA A 187 -26.65 -0.56 -14.00
CA ALA A 187 -27.65 -0.18 -14.99
C ALA A 187 -28.97 0.45 -14.47
N ALA A 188 -29.64 1.14 -15.41
CA ALA A 188 -31.10 1.28 -15.64
C ALA A 188 -31.81 2.56 -15.11
N PRO A 189 -33.01 2.94 -15.64
CA PRO A 189 -33.81 2.35 -16.73
C PRO A 189 -34.18 3.32 -17.87
N ALA A 190 -34.67 2.74 -18.98
CA ALA A 190 -35.33 3.44 -20.06
C ALA A 190 -36.59 4.16 -19.56
N SER A 191 -36.69 5.47 -19.81
CA SER A 191 -37.90 6.26 -19.61
C SER A 191 -38.50 6.60 -20.97
N SER A 192 -39.66 6.00 -21.22
CA SER A 192 -40.65 6.30 -22.26
C SER A 192 -40.74 7.78 -22.64
N ARG A 193 -40.69 8.09 -23.95
CA ARG A 193 -41.29 9.30 -24.49
C ARG A 193 -42.47 8.90 -25.38
N ALA A 194 -43.64 9.27 -24.88
CA ALA A 194 -44.95 9.04 -25.46
C ALA A 194 -45.09 9.62 -26.87
N GLU A 195 -45.92 8.92 -27.65
CA GLU A 195 -46.52 9.33 -28.90
C GLU A 195 -47.06 10.76 -28.85
N THR A 196 -46.70 11.58 -29.83
CA THR A 196 -47.51 12.71 -30.27
C THR A 196 -48.10 12.35 -31.62
N ALA A 197 -49.35 11.89 -31.60
CA ALA A 197 -50.19 11.71 -32.78
C ALA A 197 -50.60 13.08 -33.35
N GLU A 198 -50.19 13.31 -34.59
CA GLU A 198 -51.07 13.62 -35.73
C GLU A 198 -52.06 14.80 -35.59
N HIS A 199 -51.79 15.88 -36.33
CA HIS A 199 -52.78 16.89 -36.72
C HIS A 199 -52.77 16.99 -38.25
N ALA A 200 -53.79 16.44 -38.89
CA ALA A 200 -54.11 16.64 -40.31
C ALA A 200 -54.95 17.92 -40.50
N PRO A 201 -54.80 18.67 -41.60
CA PRO A 201 -55.67 19.79 -41.91
C PRO A 201 -56.90 19.37 -42.74
N GLU A 202 -57.98 20.11 -42.51
CA GLU A 202 -59.33 19.98 -43.05
C GLU A 202 -59.53 20.49 -44.50
N GLN A 203 -60.71 20.15 -45.04
CA GLN A 203 -61.68 20.98 -45.81
C GLN A 203 -61.99 20.53 -47.25
N GLY A 204 -63.29 20.34 -47.51
CA GLY A 204 -63.89 20.21 -48.84
C GLY A 204 -65.09 19.27 -48.90
#